data_AF-A0A2V7JDL8-F1
#
_entry.id   AF-A0A2V7JDL8-F1
#
_cell.length_a   1.000
_cell.length_b   1.000
_cell.length_c   1.000
_cell.angle_alpha   90.00
_cell.angle_beta   90.00
_cell.angle_gamma   90.00
#
_symmetry.space_group_name_H-M   'P 1'
#
loop_
_entity.id
_entity.type
_entity.pdbx_description
1 polymer ?
#
loop_
_entity_poly.entity_id
_entity_poly.type
_entity_poly.pdbx_seq_one_letter_code
_entity_poly.pdbx_strand_id
1 'polypeptide(L)'
;MAARGRRGEAAAKGGRGLINPEELAKHYTRFRVSERILLTGHSHQAWPDVAFEAQQQAWLDAAEYVDDVWEKAFEKANEVRRGFARLLDDTPERIALAQNTHELVVRFLSALPLKKRPQLVTTDAEF
;
A
#
# COMPACT_ATOMS: atom_id res chain seq x y z
N MET A 1 45.29 -30.69 5.75
CA MET A 1 44.05 -31.43 5.42
C MET A 1 42.88 -30.48 5.66
N ALA A 2 42.44 -29.79 4.60
CA ALA A 2 41.47 -28.68 4.69
C ALA A 2 40.04 -29.22 4.75
N ALA A 3 39.32 -28.90 5.82
CA ALA A 3 37.89 -29.19 5.95
C ALA A 3 37.09 -28.23 5.06
N ARG A 4 36.59 -28.74 3.93
CA ARG A 4 35.67 -28.02 3.05
C ARG A 4 34.33 -27.84 3.76
N GLY A 5 34.03 -26.62 4.17
CA GLY A 5 32.69 -26.21 4.59
C GLY A 5 31.71 -26.35 3.42
N ARG A 6 30.68 -27.18 3.59
CA ARG A 6 29.51 -27.22 2.71
C ARG A 6 28.79 -25.88 2.84
N ARG A 7 28.88 -25.04 1.80
CA ARG A 7 27.95 -23.91 1.63
C ARG A 7 26.56 -24.53 1.44
N GLY A 8 25.70 -24.35 2.42
CA GLY A 8 24.27 -24.55 2.23
C GLY A 8 23.82 -23.62 1.11
N GLU A 9 23.20 -24.19 0.08
CA GLU A 9 22.44 -23.44 -0.91
C GLU A 9 21.45 -22.55 -0.18
N ALA A 10 21.65 -21.24 -0.31
CA ALA A 10 20.59 -20.29 -0.04
C ALA A 10 19.48 -20.60 -1.05
N ALA A 11 18.39 -21.19 -0.56
CA ALA A 11 17.17 -21.35 -1.34
C ALA A 11 16.83 -20.00 -1.98
N ALA A 12 16.77 -19.98 -3.31
CA ALA A 12 16.39 -18.82 -4.07
C ALA A 12 15.02 -18.34 -3.58
N LYS A 13 14.99 -17.18 -2.91
CA LYS A 13 13.74 -16.48 -2.60
C LYS A 13 12.98 -16.32 -3.91
N GLY A 14 11.72 -16.76 -3.91
CA GLY A 14 10.85 -16.91 -5.08
C GLY A 14 11.01 -15.78 -6.09
N GLY A 15 11.17 -16.17 -7.36
CA GLY A 15 11.36 -15.26 -8.47
C GLY A 15 10.28 -14.16 -8.45
N ARG A 16 10.73 -12.91 -8.34
CA ARG A 16 9.89 -11.75 -8.67
C ARG A 16 9.48 -11.95 -10.12
N GLY A 17 8.23 -12.36 -10.35
CA GLY A 17 7.68 -12.45 -11.69
C GLY A 17 7.92 -11.12 -12.40
N LEU A 18 8.55 -11.17 -13.57
CA LEU A 18 8.76 -9.96 -14.37
C LEU A 18 7.39 -9.32 -14.60
N ILE A 19 7.24 -8.06 -14.17
CA ILE A 19 6.07 -7.26 -14.48
C ILE A 19 6.07 -7.07 -16.00
N ASN A 20 5.01 -7.52 -16.67
CA ASN A 20 4.78 -7.23 -18.08
C ASN A 20 3.85 -5.99 -18.19
N PRO A 21 4.37 -4.83 -18.65
CA PRO A 21 3.58 -3.61 -18.76
C PRO A 21 2.41 -3.71 -19.75
N GLU A 22 2.55 -4.48 -20.83
CA GLU A 22 1.48 -4.65 -21.83
C GLU A 22 0.29 -5.42 -21.23
N GLU A 23 0.59 -6.47 -20.45
CA GLU A 23 -0.44 -7.21 -19.72
C GLU A 23 -1.11 -6.39 -18.62
N LEU A 24 -0.40 -5.42 -18.03
CA LEU A 24 -1.01 -4.49 -17.09
C LEU A 24 -1.87 -3.44 -17.79
N ALA A 25 -1.44 -2.92 -18.95
CA ALA A 25 -2.11 -1.82 -19.66
C ALA A 25 -3.59 -2.09 -19.94
N LYS A 26 -3.98 -3.35 -20.18
CA LYS A 26 -5.37 -3.78 -20.39
C LYS A 26 -6.30 -3.52 -19.20
N HIS A 27 -5.75 -3.28 -18.00
CA HIS A 27 -6.50 -2.96 -16.79
C HIS A 27 -6.63 -1.46 -16.52
N TYR A 28 -6.08 -0.59 -17.37
CA TYR A 28 -6.03 0.87 -17.17
C TYR A 28 -6.66 1.60 -18.37
N THR A 29 -7.77 1.08 -18.90
CA THR A 29 -8.37 1.58 -20.14
C THR A 29 -8.97 2.97 -19.98
N ARG A 30 -9.57 3.28 -18.82
CA ARG A 30 -10.12 4.62 -18.53
C ARG A 30 -9.05 5.71 -18.52
N PHE A 31 -7.84 5.39 -18.09
CA PHE A 31 -6.69 6.28 -18.15
C PHE A 31 -5.98 6.27 -19.52
N ARG A 32 -6.37 5.39 -20.44
CA ARG A 32 -5.84 5.27 -21.81
C ARG A 32 -4.32 5.16 -21.84
N VAL A 33 -3.74 4.36 -20.93
CA VAL A 33 -2.27 4.27 -20.76
C VAL A 33 -1.52 3.70 -21.97
N SER A 34 -2.22 3.00 -22.89
CA SER A 34 -1.68 2.57 -24.18
C SER A 34 -1.55 3.70 -25.21
N GLU A 35 -2.21 4.84 -24.97
CA GLU A 35 -2.29 5.98 -25.90
C GLU A 35 -1.64 7.24 -25.31
N ARG A 36 -1.29 7.23 -24.02
CA ARG A 36 -0.63 8.35 -23.35
C ARG A 36 0.47 7.89 -22.41
N ILE A 37 1.56 8.64 -22.39
CA ILE A 37 2.67 8.43 -21.46
C ILE A 37 2.48 9.38 -20.27
N LEU A 38 2.48 8.83 -19.06
CA LEU A 38 2.40 9.59 -17.82
C LEU A 38 3.80 9.69 -17.20
N LEU A 39 4.45 10.85 -17.36
CA LEU A 39 5.73 11.19 -16.72
C LEU A 39 5.53 12.12 -15.52
N THR A 40 4.45 11.92 -14.78
CA THR A 40 3.97 12.78 -13.68
C THR A 40 4.67 12.52 -12.34
N GLY A 41 5.61 11.55 -12.30
CA GLY A 41 6.33 11.17 -11.09
C GLY A 41 5.35 10.81 -9.95
N HIS A 42 5.51 11.43 -8.80
CA HIS A 42 4.76 11.09 -7.58
C HIS A 42 3.37 11.77 -7.47
N SER A 43 2.96 12.55 -8.47
CA SER A 43 1.77 13.41 -8.33
C SER A 43 0.46 12.74 -8.74
N HIS A 44 0.39 12.23 -9.97
CA HIS A 44 -0.86 11.73 -10.54
C HIS A 44 -0.59 10.42 -11.29
N GLN A 45 -0.84 9.31 -10.62
CA GLN A 45 -0.71 7.96 -11.19
C GLN A 45 -2.03 7.50 -11.78
N ALA A 46 -1.98 6.74 -12.88
CA ALA A 46 -3.17 6.10 -13.43
C ALA A 46 -3.73 5.08 -12.44
N TRP A 47 -5.05 5.03 -12.33
CA TRP A 47 -5.72 4.00 -11.55
C TRP A 47 -6.24 2.89 -12.47
N PRO A 48 -6.17 1.62 -12.05
CA PRO A 48 -6.77 0.55 -12.82
C PRO A 48 -8.29 0.72 -12.81
N ASP A 49 -8.96 0.22 -13.84
CA ASP A 49 -10.41 0.30 -14.04
C ASP A 49 -11.19 -0.26 -12.84
N VAL A 50 -10.65 -1.29 -12.18
CA VAL A 50 -11.26 -1.86 -10.97
C VAL A 50 -11.35 -0.86 -9.81
N ALA A 51 -10.48 0.16 -9.75
CA ALA A 51 -10.56 1.20 -8.74
C ALA A 51 -11.80 2.07 -8.93
N PHE A 52 -12.20 2.34 -10.17
CA PHE A 52 -13.45 3.06 -10.47
C PHE A 52 -14.67 2.24 -10.04
N GLU A 53 -14.68 0.94 -10.34
CA GLU A 53 -15.77 0.04 -9.89
C GLU A 53 -15.84 -0.04 -8.36
N ALA A 54 -14.69 -0.14 -7.69
CA ALA A 54 -14.62 -0.17 -6.22
C ALA A 54 -15.13 1.12 -5.57
N GLN A 55 -14.83 2.30 -6.15
CA GLN A 55 -15.34 3.58 -5.65
C GLN A 55 -16.86 3.70 -5.78
N GLN A 56 -17.42 3.26 -6.92
CA GLN A 56 -18.87 3.19 -7.10
C GLN A 56 -19.50 2.23 -6.09
N GLN A 57 -18.90 1.05 -5.89
CA GLN A 57 -19.41 0.08 -4.92
C GLN A 57 -19.38 0.63 -3.50
N ALA A 58 -18.30 1.32 -3.10
CA ALA A 58 -18.21 1.94 -1.78
C ALA A 58 -19.31 2.98 -1.55
N TRP A 59 -19.66 3.76 -2.59
CA TRP A 59 -20.77 4.70 -2.52
C TRP A 59 -22.12 3.99 -2.38
N LEU A 60 -22.34 2.93 -3.16
CA LEU A 60 -23.57 2.11 -3.09
C LEU A 60 -23.71 1.44 -1.72
N ASP A 61 -22.64 0.88 -1.18
CA ASP A 61 -22.64 0.27 0.16
C ASP A 61 -22.98 1.32 1.22
N ALA A 62 -22.40 2.53 1.14
CA ALA A 62 -22.74 3.60 2.08
C ALA A 62 -24.21 4.02 1.98
N ALA A 63 -24.78 4.07 0.78
CA ALA A 63 -26.18 4.40 0.58
C ALA A 63 -27.15 3.29 1.05
N GLU A 64 -26.78 2.03 0.87
CA GLU A 64 -27.58 0.86 1.25
C GLU A 64 -27.56 0.62 2.75
N TYR A 65 -26.38 0.64 3.38
CA TYR A 65 -26.19 0.22 4.77
C TYR A 65 -26.20 1.37 5.77
N VAL A 66 -25.96 2.61 5.34
CA VAL A 66 -25.93 3.81 6.20
C VAL A 66 -25.08 3.58 7.45
N ASP A 67 -25.69 3.39 8.62
CA ASP A 67 -24.99 3.19 9.89
C ASP A 67 -24.31 1.80 9.98
N ASP A 68 -24.83 0.80 9.29
CA ASP A 68 -24.29 -0.57 9.28
C ASP A 68 -23.14 -0.75 8.27
N VAL A 69 -22.78 0.29 7.51
CA VAL A 69 -21.70 0.25 6.50
C VAL A 69 -20.34 -0.10 7.10
N TRP A 70 -20.15 0.19 8.39
CA TRP A 70 -18.85 0.07 9.06
C TRP A 70 -18.34 -1.36 9.10
N GLU A 71 -19.21 -2.35 9.28
CA GLU A 71 -18.80 -3.76 9.26
C GLU A 71 -18.14 -4.13 7.93
N LYS A 72 -18.80 -3.79 6.82
CA LYS A 72 -18.26 -3.99 5.46
C LYS A 72 -16.98 -3.20 5.20
N ALA A 73 -16.94 -1.94 5.64
CA ALA A 73 -15.75 -1.11 5.51
C ALA A 73 -14.56 -1.73 6.27
N PHE A 74 -14.78 -2.28 7.46
CA PHE A 74 -13.73 -2.95 8.25
C PHE A 74 -13.29 -4.29 7.64
N GLU A 75 -14.19 -5.07 7.06
CA GLU A 75 -13.83 -6.27 6.30
C GLU A 75 -12.88 -5.93 5.15
N LYS A 76 -13.21 -4.90 4.36
CA LYS A 76 -12.34 -4.42 3.27
C LYS A 76 -11.02 -3.86 3.77
N ALA A 77 -11.04 -3.09 4.86
CA ALA A 77 -9.82 -2.61 5.50
C ALA A 77 -8.91 -3.78 5.94
N ASN A 78 -9.48 -4.88 6.45
CA ASN A 78 -8.71 -6.06 6.86
C ASN A 78 -8.14 -6.82 5.66
N GLU A 79 -8.85 -6.90 4.53
CA GLU A 79 -8.30 -7.42 3.27
C GLU A 79 -7.07 -6.60 2.82
N VAL A 80 -7.17 -5.27 2.87
CA VAL A 80 -6.07 -4.36 2.53
C VAL A 80 -4.87 -4.55 3.45
N ARG A 81 -5.07 -4.62 4.78
CA ARG A 81 -3.99 -4.91 5.74
C ARG A 81 -3.29 -6.21 5.44
N ARG A 82 -4.04 -7.28 5.17
CA ARG A 82 -3.46 -8.59 4.78
C ARG A 82 -2.66 -8.48 3.48
N GLY A 83 -3.12 -7.68 2.51
CA GLY A 83 -2.40 -7.42 1.27
C GLY A 83 -1.03 -6.78 1.51
N PHE A 84 -1.00 -5.67 2.23
CA PHE A 84 0.25 -4.98 2.55
C PHE A 84 1.18 -5.79 3.45
N ALA A 85 0.65 -6.49 4.44
CA ALA A 85 1.42 -7.39 5.30
C ALA A 85 2.20 -8.43 4.48
N ARG A 86 1.57 -9.06 3.48
CA ARG A 86 2.25 -10.00 2.57
C ARG A 86 3.35 -9.32 1.73
N LEU A 87 3.12 -8.10 1.25
CA LEU A 87 4.09 -7.37 0.43
C LEU A 87 5.31 -6.90 1.24
N LEU A 88 5.10 -6.59 2.51
CA LEU A 88 6.12 -6.05 3.42
C LEU A 88 6.80 -7.13 4.28
N ASP A 89 6.40 -8.40 4.16
CA ASP A 89 6.86 -9.50 5.02
C ASP A 89 6.62 -9.20 6.52
N ASP A 90 5.43 -8.69 6.83
CA ASP A 90 4.99 -8.29 8.18
C ASP A 90 3.61 -8.90 8.52
N THR A 91 3.04 -8.58 9.69
CA THR A 91 1.70 -9.04 10.10
C THR A 91 0.62 -7.97 9.90
N PRO A 92 -0.64 -8.35 9.61
CA PRO A 92 -1.73 -7.38 9.38
C PRO A 92 -1.98 -6.43 10.55
N GLU A 93 -1.74 -6.88 11.78
CA GLU A 93 -1.93 -6.11 13.03
C GLU A 93 -0.94 -4.96 13.14
N ARG A 94 0.17 -5.03 12.40
CA ARG A 94 1.21 -3.98 12.34
C ARG A 94 0.98 -2.98 11.22
N ILE A 95 -0.10 -3.13 10.44
CA ILE A 95 -0.47 -2.23 9.34
C ILE A 95 -1.56 -1.26 9.80
N ALA A 96 -1.17 0.02 9.97
CA ALA A 96 -2.10 1.12 10.17
C ALA A 96 -2.59 1.66 8.81
N LEU A 97 -3.89 1.96 8.72
CA LEU A 97 -4.50 2.61 7.55
C LEU A 97 -4.93 4.03 7.90
N ALA A 98 -4.78 4.95 6.94
CA ALA A 98 -5.23 6.33 7.01
C ALA A 98 -5.56 6.84 5.60
N GLN A 99 -6.18 8.01 5.49
CA GLN A 99 -6.58 8.57 4.20
C GLN A 99 -5.39 9.09 3.39
N ASN A 100 -4.30 9.48 4.05
CA ASN A 100 -3.08 9.99 3.42
C ASN A 100 -1.87 9.88 4.36
N THR A 101 -0.68 10.13 3.83
CA THR A 101 0.59 10.07 4.57
C THR A 101 0.65 11.08 5.71
N HIS A 102 0.13 12.29 5.51
CA HIS A 102 0.13 13.34 6.53
C HIS A 102 -0.63 12.88 7.80
N GLU A 103 -1.79 12.24 7.62
CA GLU A 103 -2.55 11.69 8.74
C GLU A 103 -1.77 10.58 9.49
N LEU A 104 -1.06 9.69 8.78
CA LEU A 104 -0.22 8.67 9.43
C LEU A 104 0.88 9.31 10.28
N VAL A 105 1.58 10.32 9.74
CA VAL A 105 2.65 11.03 10.45
C VAL A 105 2.10 11.73 11.69
N VAL A 106 0.99 12.45 11.57
CA VAL A 106 0.34 13.13 12.70
C VAL A 106 -0.07 12.15 13.79
N ARG A 107 -0.70 11.02 13.41
CA ARG A 107 -1.08 9.96 14.37
C ARG A 107 0.15 9.37 15.08
N PHE A 108 1.22 9.09 14.34
CA PHE A 108 2.47 8.59 14.89
C PHE A 108 3.08 9.58 15.89
N LEU A 109 3.26 10.84 15.50
CA LEU A 109 3.83 11.88 16.36
C LEU A 109 2.98 12.11 17.63
N SER A 110 1.65 12.03 17.51
CA SER A 110 0.73 12.20 18.64
C SER A 110 0.82 11.07 19.67
N ALA A 111 1.31 9.90 19.28
CA ALA A 111 1.53 8.76 20.16
C ALA A 111 2.90 8.81 20.87
N LEU A 112 3.83 9.67 20.45
CA LEU A 112 5.15 9.80 21.05
C LEU A 112 5.09 10.66 22.34
N PRO A 113 5.95 10.39 23.35
CA PRO A 113 5.97 11.14 24.60
C PRO A 113 6.67 12.50 24.47
N LEU A 114 6.31 13.31 23.47
CA LEU A 114 7.01 14.56 23.12
C LEU A 114 6.94 15.62 24.23
N LYS A 115 5.96 15.55 25.13
CA LYS A 115 5.94 16.40 26.35
C LYS A 115 7.10 16.11 27.31
N LYS A 116 7.57 14.86 27.37
CA LYS A 116 8.69 14.43 28.22
C LYS A 116 10.02 14.44 27.47
N ARG A 117 10.00 14.22 26.16
CA ARG A 117 11.17 14.20 25.27
C ARG A 117 10.91 15.09 24.05
N PRO A 118 11.09 16.41 24.16
CA PRO A 118 10.61 17.38 23.17
C PRO A 118 11.52 17.55 21.95
N GLN A 119 12.45 16.62 21.70
CA GLN A 119 13.41 16.72 20.61
C GLN A 119 13.00 15.77 19.48
N LEU A 120 12.81 16.34 18.29
CA LEU A 120 12.63 15.63 17.03
C LEU A 120 13.79 16.03 16.10
N VAL A 121 14.43 15.03 15.48
CA VAL A 121 15.50 15.25 14.51
C VAL A 121 14.96 14.82 13.15
N THR A 122 15.09 15.70 12.16
CA THR A 122 14.67 15.47 10.77
C THR A 122 15.77 15.95 9.82
N THR A 123 15.61 15.67 8.52
CA THR A 123 16.45 16.27 7.47
C THR A 123 15.83 17.56 6.94
N ASP A 124 16.55 18.27 6.08
CA ASP A 124 16.08 19.45 5.33
C ASP A 124 15.31 19.07 4.05
N ALA A 125 15.17 17.78 3.78
CA ALA A 125 14.53 17.21 2.60
C ALA A 125 13.38 16.24 2.95
N GLU A 126 12.80 16.37 4.15
CA GLU A 126 11.53 15.70 4.44
C GLU A 126 10.43 16.22 3.50
N PHE A 127 9.48 15.33 3.20
CA PHE A 127 8.45 15.52 2.18
C PHE A 127 7.20 16.24 2.69
#